data_AF-A0AAN9FQ58-F1
#
_entry.id   AF-A0AAN9FQ58-F1
#
_cell.length_a   1.000
_cell.length_b   1.000
_cell.length_c   1.000
_cell.angle_alpha   90.00
_cell.angle_beta   90.00
_cell.angle_gamma   90.00
#
_symmetry.space_group_name_H-M   'P 1'
#
loop_
_entity.id
_entity.type
_entity.pdbx_description
1 polymer ?
#
loop_
_entity_poly.entity_id
_entity_poly.type
_entity_poly.pdbx_seq_one_letter_code
_entity_poly.pdbx_strand_id
1 'polypeptide(L)'
;MVSLLTWLVCVTVTAEEAKSSLPRTAKSGEGCHLISIEDTPDGAIVGVLQVKHKNNVYGPDIPFLRLYVKHETENRLRLHMTDAKKQMWEVPYNLLPREQPPTLKQNIKKKTLTRLVSEYSSSELVFSHTSDPFSFVVKRKSNGDTLFDSSSSPLVFKEQYLEISTKLPKDASLYAINLNADLYGSHPVYMDLRNEGGKSYAHGVLLLNNNRMDVFYRENSLTYKVIGGLFDFYFFSGPSPLSVLNQYTSFISRPAPMLY
;
A
#
# COMPACT_ATOMS: atom_id res chain seq x y z
N MET A 1 68.56 -49.62 25.34
CA MET A 1 68.44 -48.49 26.29
C MET A 1 68.43 -47.19 25.50
N VAL A 2 67.26 -46.71 25.06
CA VAL A 2 66.90 -45.30 24.74
C VAL A 2 65.36 -45.32 24.61
N SER A 3 64.62 -45.07 25.70
CA SER A 3 63.94 -43.80 26.06
C SER A 3 62.81 -43.38 25.11
N LEU A 4 61.57 -43.75 25.46
CA LEU A 4 60.33 -43.22 24.87
C LEU A 4 60.03 -41.84 25.49
N LEU A 5 60.12 -40.78 24.69
CA LEU A 5 59.60 -39.46 25.04
C LEU A 5 58.21 -39.32 24.42
N THR A 6 57.16 -39.42 25.23
CA THR A 6 55.77 -39.10 24.84
C THR A 6 55.59 -37.59 24.80
N TRP A 7 55.33 -37.04 23.60
CA TRP A 7 54.91 -35.65 23.42
C TRP A 7 53.38 -35.59 23.48
N LEU A 8 52.87 -34.92 24.51
CA LEU A 8 51.45 -34.60 24.67
C LEU A 8 51.11 -33.45 23.72
N VAL A 9 50.54 -33.74 22.55
CA VAL A 9 50.01 -32.71 21.64
C VAL A 9 48.67 -32.24 22.20
N CYS A 10 48.68 -31.08 22.84
CA CYS A 10 47.49 -30.39 23.30
C CYS A 10 46.75 -29.81 22.08
N VAL A 11 45.66 -30.46 21.66
CA VAL A 11 44.76 -29.92 20.62
C VAL A 11 43.91 -28.84 21.28
N THR A 12 44.26 -27.58 21.08
CA THR A 12 43.39 -26.45 21.42
C THR A 12 42.26 -26.39 20.40
N VAL A 13 41.06 -26.81 20.82
CA VAL A 13 39.82 -26.56 20.08
C VAL A 13 39.57 -25.06 20.14
N THR A 14 39.81 -24.35 19.03
CA THR A 14 39.30 -22.99 18.88
C THR A 14 37.80 -23.09 18.59
N ALA A 15 36.99 -22.74 19.59
CA ALA A 15 35.56 -22.56 19.42
C ALA A 15 35.34 -21.37 18.47
N GLU A 16 35.02 -21.67 17.22
CA GLU A 16 34.59 -20.68 16.24
C GLU A 16 33.16 -20.28 16.60
N GLU A 17 33.02 -19.13 17.29
CA GLU A 17 31.73 -18.52 17.56
C GLU A 17 31.04 -18.21 16.22
N ALA A 18 30.10 -19.08 15.84
CA ALA A 18 29.16 -18.81 14.79
C ALA A 18 28.33 -17.57 15.16
N LYS A 19 28.80 -16.39 14.73
CA LYS A 19 27.96 -15.19 14.64
C LYS A 19 26.75 -15.55 13.79
N SER A 20 25.60 -15.71 14.45
CA SER A 20 24.29 -15.78 13.81
C SER A 20 24.03 -14.43 13.14
N SER A 21 24.63 -14.25 11.96
CA SER A 21 24.23 -13.16 11.09
C SER A 21 22.79 -13.46 10.66
N LEU A 22 21.84 -12.75 11.29
CA LEU A 22 20.52 -12.55 10.71
C LEU A 22 20.73 -12.28 9.22
N PRO A 23 20.00 -12.96 8.31
CA PRO A 23 20.18 -12.71 6.89
C PRO A 23 20.02 -11.20 6.67
N ARG A 24 21.03 -10.55 6.09
CA ARG A 24 20.92 -9.16 5.64
C ARG A 24 19.62 -9.09 4.84
N THR A 25 18.59 -8.46 5.39
CA THR A 25 17.35 -8.25 4.67
C THR A 25 17.70 -7.39 3.48
N ALA A 26 17.79 -8.02 2.30
CA ALA A 26 18.05 -7.31 1.07
C ALA A 26 16.97 -6.24 0.93
N LYS A 27 17.37 -4.97 0.84
CA LYS A 27 16.42 -3.86 0.69
C LYS A 27 15.66 -4.06 -0.62
N SER A 28 14.35 -4.31 -0.53
CA SER A 28 13.48 -4.59 -1.69
C SER A 28 13.44 -3.44 -2.70
N GLY A 29 13.66 -2.19 -2.27
CA GLY A 29 13.75 -1.00 -3.12
C GLY A 29 13.99 0.30 -2.33
N GLU A 30 14.29 1.39 -3.03
CA GLU A 30 14.56 2.73 -2.43
C GLU A 30 13.44 3.75 -2.66
N GLY A 31 12.26 3.29 -3.12
CA GLY A 31 11.10 4.15 -3.35
C GLY A 31 11.07 4.82 -4.73
N CYS A 32 10.03 5.63 -4.91
CA CYS A 32 9.78 6.40 -6.13
C CYS A 32 9.85 7.91 -5.83
N HIS A 33 9.98 8.75 -6.85
CA HIS A 33 9.78 10.20 -6.75
C HIS A 33 8.77 10.68 -7.80
N LEU A 34 8.07 11.77 -7.51
CA LEU A 34 7.07 12.36 -8.39
C LEU A 34 7.71 13.31 -9.41
N ILE A 35 7.47 13.08 -10.70
CA ILE A 35 8.01 13.88 -11.81
C ILE A 35 7.04 15.00 -12.19
N SER A 36 5.76 14.66 -12.31
CA SER A 36 4.73 15.57 -12.77
C SER A 36 3.40 15.24 -12.13
N ILE A 37 2.57 16.27 -12.00
CA ILE A 37 1.20 16.18 -11.51
C ILE A 37 0.32 17.09 -12.37
N GLU A 38 -0.80 16.56 -12.82
CA GLU A 38 -1.76 17.23 -13.68
C GLU A 38 -3.17 17.04 -13.09
N ASP A 39 -3.90 18.14 -13.01
CA ASP A 39 -5.30 18.12 -12.61
C ASP A 39 -6.15 17.91 -13.87
N THR A 40 -7.01 16.91 -13.84
CA THR A 40 -7.96 16.63 -14.92
C THR A 40 -9.24 17.45 -14.69
N PRO A 41 -9.96 17.83 -15.77
CA PRO A 41 -11.21 18.57 -15.65
C PRO A 41 -12.28 17.80 -14.86
N ASP A 42 -12.17 16.47 -14.79
CA ASP A 42 -13.07 15.59 -14.04
C ASP A 42 -12.81 15.62 -12.52
N GLY A 43 -11.92 16.51 -12.04
CA GLY A 43 -11.57 16.67 -10.63
C GLY A 43 -10.61 15.61 -10.10
N ALA A 44 -10.01 14.79 -10.98
CA ALA A 44 -9.01 13.80 -10.62
C ALA A 44 -7.58 14.32 -10.83
N ILE A 45 -6.64 13.75 -10.09
CA ILE A 45 -5.22 14.05 -10.19
C ILE A 45 -4.54 12.90 -10.93
N VAL A 46 -3.72 13.23 -11.93
CA VAL A 46 -2.84 12.29 -12.63
C VAL A 46 -1.40 12.67 -12.37
N GLY A 47 -0.62 11.75 -11.82
CA GLY A 47 0.81 11.91 -11.57
C GLY A 47 1.64 10.90 -12.34
N VAL A 48 2.89 11.26 -12.66
CA VAL A 48 3.91 10.33 -13.16
C VAL A 48 5.02 10.22 -12.13
N LEU A 49 5.32 8.99 -11.73
CA LEU A 49 6.33 8.64 -10.75
C LEU A 49 7.50 7.93 -11.44
N GLN A 50 8.72 8.13 -10.94
CA GLN A 50 9.91 7.44 -11.39
C GLN A 50 10.61 6.74 -10.22
N VAL A 51 11.04 5.51 -10.43
CA VAL A 51 11.83 4.76 -9.44
C VAL A 51 13.21 5.41 -9.26
N LYS A 52 13.65 5.60 -8.01
CA LYS A 52 14.93 6.27 -7.70
C LYS A 52 16.14 5.41 -8.08
N HIS A 53 16.19 4.19 -7.56
CA HIS A 53 17.27 3.25 -7.81
C HIS A 53 16.70 1.93 -8.30
N LYS A 54 17.20 1.44 -9.44
CA LYS A 54 16.80 0.14 -9.99
C LYS A 54 17.57 -0.97 -9.30
N ASN A 55 16.88 -1.99 -8.79
CA ASN A 55 17.47 -3.24 -8.35
C ASN A 55 16.72 -4.41 -9.00
N ASN A 56 17.32 -5.61 -8.97
CA ASN A 56 16.66 -6.81 -9.49
C ASN A 56 16.24 -7.79 -8.38
N VAL A 57 16.22 -7.32 -7.13
CA VAL A 57 15.77 -8.15 -5.99
C VAL A 57 14.26 -8.30 -6.13
N TYR A 58 13.75 -9.53 -6.15
CA TYR A 58 12.33 -9.83 -6.43
C TYR A 58 11.83 -9.43 -7.84
N GLY A 59 12.75 -9.29 -8.80
CA GLY A 59 12.44 -9.05 -10.21
C GLY A 59 12.64 -7.60 -10.67
N PRO A 60 12.34 -7.32 -11.95
CA PRO A 60 12.62 -6.03 -12.58
C PRO A 60 11.71 -4.91 -12.04
N ASP A 61 12.30 -3.76 -11.73
CA ASP A 61 11.55 -2.55 -11.39
C ASP A 61 10.83 -1.96 -12.60
N ILE A 62 9.62 -1.45 -12.36
CA ILE A 62 8.86 -0.70 -13.35
C ILE A 62 9.33 0.76 -13.29
N PRO A 63 9.97 1.30 -14.35
CA PRO A 63 10.69 2.57 -14.25
C PRO A 63 9.77 3.79 -14.11
N PHE A 64 8.57 3.74 -14.69
CA PHE A 64 7.61 4.84 -14.69
C PHE A 64 6.25 4.32 -14.27
N LEU A 65 5.71 4.88 -13.19
CA LEU A 65 4.37 4.55 -12.72
C LEU A 65 3.44 5.73 -12.99
N ARG A 66 2.20 5.41 -13.25
CA ARG A 66 1.10 6.35 -13.34
C ARG A 66 0.31 6.30 -12.05
N LEU A 67 0.16 7.44 -11.41
CA LEU A 67 -0.72 7.64 -10.26
C LEU A 67 -2.00 8.31 -10.76
N TYR A 68 -3.14 7.79 -10.34
CA TYR A 68 -4.45 8.39 -10.56
C TYR A 68 -5.19 8.44 -9.22
N VAL A 69 -5.63 9.63 -8.82
CA VAL A 69 -6.37 9.82 -7.57
C VAL A 69 -7.64 10.59 -7.87
N LYS A 70 -8.79 10.04 -7.49
CA LYS A 70 -10.09 10.68 -7.69
C LYS A 70 -11.00 10.48 -6.49
N HIS A 71 -11.68 11.56 -6.09
CA HIS A 71 -12.82 11.47 -5.19
C HIS A 71 -14.04 11.06 -6.01
N GLU A 72 -14.41 9.78 -5.95
CA GLU A 72 -15.58 9.26 -6.68
C GLU A 72 -16.89 9.72 -6.04
N THR A 73 -16.89 9.82 -4.71
CA THR A 73 -18.01 10.38 -3.93
C THR A 73 -17.45 11.21 -2.79
N GLU A 74 -18.32 11.88 -2.04
CA GLU A 74 -17.93 12.63 -0.83
C GLU A 74 -17.19 11.77 0.20
N ASN A 75 -17.54 10.49 0.26
CA ASN A 75 -17.07 9.52 1.25
C ASN A 75 -16.13 8.45 0.67
N ARG A 76 -15.80 8.52 -0.62
CA ARG A 76 -14.97 7.52 -1.30
C ARG A 76 -13.87 8.17 -2.11
N LEU A 77 -12.62 7.85 -1.74
CA LEU A 77 -11.43 8.22 -2.48
C LEU A 77 -10.87 6.96 -3.15
N ARG A 78 -10.59 7.04 -4.44
CA ARG A 78 -9.88 6.01 -5.18
C ARG A 78 -8.46 6.47 -5.48
N LEU A 79 -7.51 5.58 -5.20
CA LEU A 79 -6.11 5.73 -5.59
C LEU A 79 -5.72 4.53 -6.44
N HIS A 80 -5.26 4.80 -7.65
CA HIS A 80 -4.99 3.80 -8.66
C HIS A 80 -3.57 4.02 -9.20
N MET A 81 -2.68 3.05 -9.00
CA MET A 81 -1.29 3.09 -9.45
C MET A 81 -1.00 1.96 -10.41
N THR A 82 -0.55 2.30 -11.61
CA THR A 82 -0.26 1.37 -12.71
C THR A 82 1.08 1.65 -13.36
N ASP A 83 1.55 0.74 -14.20
CA ASP A 83 2.65 1.04 -15.13
C ASP A 83 2.19 2.08 -16.16
N ALA A 84 3.03 3.09 -16.41
CA ALA A 84 2.74 4.16 -17.37
C ALA A 84 2.81 3.71 -18.83
N LYS A 85 3.51 2.60 -19.14
CA LYS A 85 3.78 2.14 -20.53
C LYS A 85 3.01 0.88 -20.89
N LYS A 86 2.88 -0.06 -19.95
CA LYS A 86 2.33 -1.39 -20.18
C LYS A 86 1.00 -1.53 -19.44
N GLN A 87 -0.01 -2.06 -20.12
CA GLN A 87 -1.26 -2.42 -19.46
C GLN A 87 -1.01 -3.66 -18.58
N MET A 88 -1.34 -3.53 -17.29
CA MET A 88 -1.23 -4.61 -16.32
C MET A 88 -2.59 -5.30 -16.15
N TRP A 89 -2.58 -6.48 -15.54
CA TRP A 89 -3.83 -7.13 -15.15
C TRP A 89 -4.57 -6.27 -14.13
N GLU A 90 -5.82 -5.97 -14.43
CA GLU A 90 -6.76 -5.33 -13.50
C GLU A 90 -7.98 -6.23 -13.35
N VAL A 91 -8.66 -6.14 -12.21
CA VAL A 91 -9.95 -6.82 -12.05
C VAL A 91 -10.92 -6.31 -13.12
N PRO A 92 -11.49 -7.18 -13.97
CA PRO A 92 -12.33 -6.77 -15.10
C PRO A 92 -13.54 -5.90 -14.69
N TYR A 93 -13.82 -4.87 -15.50
CA TYR A 93 -14.89 -3.90 -15.26
C TYR A 93 -16.31 -4.49 -15.42
N ASN A 94 -16.45 -5.62 -16.11
CA ASN A 94 -17.71 -6.34 -16.23
C ASN A 94 -18.12 -7.05 -14.92
N LEU A 95 -17.14 -7.39 -14.08
CA LEU A 95 -17.39 -8.01 -12.77
C LEU A 95 -17.73 -6.95 -11.71
N LEU A 96 -17.04 -5.81 -11.74
CA LEU A 96 -17.24 -4.70 -10.81
C LEU A 96 -17.28 -3.38 -11.61
N PRO A 97 -18.49 -2.88 -11.94
CA PRO A 97 -18.66 -1.62 -12.67
C PRO A 97 -18.05 -0.45 -11.88
N ARG A 98 -17.12 0.24 -12.51
CA ARG A 98 -16.43 1.40 -11.92
C ARG A 98 -15.95 2.34 -13.02
N GLU A 99 -15.65 3.57 -12.65
CA GLU A 99 -15.10 4.55 -13.59
C GLU A 99 -13.74 4.07 -14.12
N GLN A 100 -13.48 4.28 -15.41
CA GLN A 100 -12.16 4.01 -15.97
C GLN A 100 -11.30 5.26 -15.84
N PRO A 101 -10.02 5.14 -15.39
CA PRO A 101 -9.09 6.25 -15.47
C PRO A 101 -9.00 6.75 -16.91
N PRO A 102 -8.88 8.07 -17.14
CA PRO A 102 -8.81 8.62 -18.48
C PRO A 102 -7.63 8.01 -19.24
N THR A 103 -7.81 7.72 -20.53
CA THR A 103 -6.71 7.29 -21.39
C THR A 103 -5.74 8.45 -21.61
N LEU A 104 -4.44 8.16 -21.57
CA LEU A 104 -3.41 9.19 -21.56
C LEU A 104 -3.34 9.86 -22.95
N LYS A 105 -3.83 11.10 -23.05
CA LYS A 105 -3.49 11.97 -24.19
C LYS A 105 -2.03 12.39 -24.02
N GLN A 106 -1.17 11.91 -24.91
CA GLN A 106 0.26 12.25 -24.93
C GLN A 106 0.44 13.75 -25.19
N ASN A 107 0.45 14.56 -24.14
CA ASN A 107 1.06 15.87 -24.13
C ASN A 107 1.44 16.20 -22.70
N ILE A 108 2.55 15.59 -22.26
CA ILE A 108 3.18 15.85 -20.96
C ILE A 108 3.66 17.31 -20.99
N LYS A 109 2.82 18.24 -20.55
CA LYS A 109 3.28 19.60 -20.25
C LYS A 109 3.98 19.49 -18.91
N LYS A 110 5.32 19.47 -18.92
CA LYS A 110 6.15 19.52 -17.71
C LYS A 110 5.77 20.76 -16.89
N LYS A 111 4.87 20.61 -15.93
CA LYS A 111 4.64 21.59 -14.88
C LYS A 111 5.67 21.31 -13.81
N THR A 112 6.70 22.15 -13.75
CA THR A 112 7.77 22.07 -12.75
C THR A 112 7.14 22.14 -11.36
N LEU A 113 7.35 21.10 -10.57
CA LEU A 113 6.72 20.92 -9.28
C LEU A 113 7.54 21.70 -8.23
N THR A 114 7.09 22.90 -7.86
CA THR A 114 7.74 23.78 -6.85
C THR A 114 7.36 23.42 -5.42
N ARG A 115 6.40 22.50 -5.20
CA ARG A 115 5.79 22.26 -3.89
C ARG A 115 5.97 20.81 -3.46
N LEU A 116 6.85 20.58 -2.47
CA LEU A 116 7.19 19.24 -1.97
C LEU A 116 5.98 18.46 -1.43
N VAL A 117 4.99 19.14 -0.86
CA VAL A 117 3.78 18.55 -0.28
C VAL A 117 2.53 19.24 -0.81
N SER A 118 1.68 18.56 -1.59
CA SER A 118 0.41 19.13 -2.04
C SER A 118 -0.79 18.42 -1.42
N GLU A 119 -1.82 19.19 -1.11
CA GLU A 119 -3.05 18.72 -0.47
C GLU A 119 -4.22 18.90 -1.42
N TYR A 120 -4.99 17.84 -1.60
CA TYR A 120 -6.20 17.81 -2.40
C TYR A 120 -7.35 17.45 -1.46
N SER A 121 -8.18 18.45 -1.18
CA SER A 121 -9.28 18.33 -0.23
C SER A 121 -10.60 18.27 -0.98
N SER A 122 -11.43 17.29 -0.65
CA SER A 122 -12.83 17.24 -1.07
C SER A 122 -13.75 17.45 0.16
N SER A 123 -14.94 16.86 0.13
CA SER A 123 -15.96 16.92 1.19
C SER A 123 -15.40 16.38 2.51
N GLU A 124 -15.19 15.06 2.62
CA GLU A 124 -14.81 14.42 3.89
C GLU A 124 -13.37 13.87 3.91
N LEU A 125 -12.80 13.56 2.74
CA LEU A 125 -11.45 13.00 2.62
C LEU A 125 -10.48 14.04 2.06
N VAL A 126 -9.26 14.04 2.61
CA VAL A 126 -8.14 14.88 2.19
C VAL A 126 -6.98 13.97 1.79
N PHE A 127 -6.50 14.15 0.57
CA PHE A 127 -5.32 13.46 0.05
C PHE A 127 -4.12 14.40 0.07
N SER A 128 -3.07 14.03 0.79
CA SER A 128 -1.81 14.76 0.82
C SER A 128 -0.70 13.86 0.27
N HIS A 129 0.21 14.40 -0.54
CA HIS A 129 1.37 13.63 -1.03
C HIS A 129 2.67 14.41 -0.90
N THR A 130 3.76 13.69 -0.66
CA THR A 130 5.14 14.14 -0.64
C THR A 130 5.84 13.69 -1.92
N SER A 131 6.66 14.55 -2.51
CA SER A 131 7.23 14.30 -3.85
C SER A 131 8.47 13.39 -3.85
N ASP A 132 9.36 13.48 -2.85
CA ASP A 132 10.58 12.68 -2.76
C ASP A 132 11.02 12.41 -1.31
N PRO A 133 11.09 11.15 -0.83
CA PRO A 133 10.51 9.96 -1.46
C PRO A 133 8.99 10.08 -1.54
N PHE A 134 8.42 9.53 -2.62
CA PHE A 134 6.99 9.56 -2.84
C PHE A 134 6.28 8.81 -1.72
N SER A 135 5.43 9.54 -1.02
CA SER A 135 4.53 9.02 -0.01
C SER A 135 3.23 9.81 -0.10
N PHE A 136 2.15 9.18 0.27
CA PHE A 136 0.84 9.79 0.37
C PHE A 136 0.18 9.46 1.70
N VAL A 137 -0.65 10.38 2.13
CA VAL A 137 -1.41 10.34 3.37
C VAL A 137 -2.85 10.68 3.03
N VAL A 138 -3.78 9.85 3.51
CA VAL A 138 -5.21 10.09 3.42
C VAL A 138 -5.70 10.45 4.80
N LYS A 139 -6.30 11.63 4.94
CA LYS A 139 -6.87 12.12 6.20
C LYS A 139 -8.37 12.31 6.08
N ARG A 140 -9.08 12.15 7.19
CA ARG A 140 -10.45 12.60 7.32
C ARG A 140 -10.45 14.08 7.71
N LYS A 141 -11.29 14.87 7.04
CA LYS A 141 -11.39 16.32 7.24
C LYS A 141 -12.10 16.68 8.54
N SER A 142 -13.12 15.92 8.94
CA SER A 142 -13.98 16.24 10.08
C SER A 142 -13.27 16.22 11.43
N ASN A 143 -12.37 15.26 11.66
CA ASN A 143 -11.58 15.14 12.89
C ASN A 143 -10.06 15.24 12.70
N GLY A 144 -9.57 15.25 11.45
CA GLY A 144 -8.15 15.31 11.16
C GLY A 144 -7.43 13.96 11.25
N ASP A 145 -8.15 12.86 11.48
CA ASP A 145 -7.57 11.53 11.62
C ASP A 145 -6.87 11.08 10.33
N THR A 146 -5.69 10.50 10.49
CA THR A 146 -4.94 9.92 9.37
C THR A 146 -5.38 8.49 9.11
N LEU A 147 -6.17 8.26 8.06
CA LEU A 147 -6.73 6.95 7.72
C LEU A 147 -5.67 6.02 7.14
N PHE A 148 -4.77 6.56 6.30
CA PHE A 148 -3.71 5.79 5.67
C PHE A 148 -2.47 6.66 5.52
N ASP A 149 -1.31 6.14 5.92
CA ASP A 149 -0.03 6.86 5.84
C ASP A 149 1.05 5.94 5.28
N SER A 150 1.38 6.14 4.00
CA SER A 150 2.37 5.33 3.30
C SER A 150 3.83 5.71 3.60
N SER A 151 4.10 6.66 4.49
CA SER A 151 5.47 7.09 4.80
C SER A 151 6.27 6.08 5.63
N SER A 152 5.64 4.99 6.08
CA SER A 152 6.26 4.01 6.99
C SER A 152 7.37 3.17 6.35
N SER A 153 7.28 2.91 5.05
CA SER A 153 8.24 2.12 4.28
C SER A 153 8.31 2.63 2.84
N PRO A 154 9.46 2.55 2.15
CA PRO A 154 9.54 2.91 0.74
C PRO A 154 8.60 2.04 -0.12
N LEU A 155 7.79 2.69 -0.96
CA LEU A 155 6.95 2.01 -1.94
C LEU A 155 7.82 1.22 -2.93
N VAL A 156 7.55 -0.07 -3.09
CA VAL A 156 8.22 -0.92 -4.09
C VAL A 156 7.21 -1.37 -5.14
N PHE A 157 7.55 -1.18 -6.41
CA PHE A 157 6.69 -1.53 -7.53
C PHE A 157 7.48 -2.26 -8.62
N LYS A 158 7.36 -3.58 -8.64
CA LYS A 158 8.01 -4.49 -9.59
C LYS A 158 6.95 -5.31 -10.32
N GLU A 159 7.33 -5.97 -11.41
CA GLU A 159 6.37 -6.77 -12.19
C GLU A 159 5.72 -7.91 -11.38
N GLN A 160 6.45 -8.53 -10.45
CA GLN A 160 5.99 -9.67 -9.64
C GLN A 160 6.08 -9.41 -8.13
N TYR A 161 6.32 -8.17 -7.72
CA TYR A 161 6.42 -7.81 -6.31
C TYR A 161 6.02 -6.35 -6.08
N LEU A 162 4.92 -6.18 -5.36
CA LEU A 162 4.41 -4.88 -4.95
C LEU A 162 4.44 -4.84 -3.43
N GLU A 163 5.02 -3.79 -2.85
CA GLU A 163 5.08 -3.59 -1.40
C GLU A 163 4.64 -2.18 -1.04
N ILE A 164 3.66 -2.08 -0.16
CA ILE A 164 3.20 -0.82 0.42
C ILE A 164 2.87 -1.02 1.90
N SER A 165 3.30 -0.09 2.74
CA SER A 165 3.09 -0.14 4.18
C SER A 165 2.36 1.10 4.65
N THR A 166 1.37 0.94 5.52
CA THR A 166 0.70 2.05 6.20
C THR A 166 1.08 2.09 7.67
N LYS A 167 1.31 3.30 8.21
CA LYS A 167 1.49 3.53 9.65
C LYS A 167 0.15 3.47 10.36
N LEU A 168 0.12 2.76 11.48
CA LEU A 168 -1.06 2.66 12.34
C LEU A 168 -0.76 3.21 13.72
N PRO A 169 -1.70 3.96 14.32
CA PRO A 169 -1.58 4.38 15.71
C PRO A 169 -1.89 3.21 16.65
N LYS A 170 -1.47 3.33 17.92
CA LYS A 170 -1.56 2.22 18.90
C LYS A 170 -2.99 1.87 19.32
N ASP A 171 -3.92 2.80 19.11
CA ASP A 171 -5.35 2.67 19.40
C ASP A 171 -6.16 2.12 18.20
N ALA A 172 -5.50 1.86 17.07
CA ALA A 172 -6.14 1.25 15.91
C ALA A 172 -6.50 -0.22 16.17
N SER A 173 -7.76 -0.56 15.93
CA SER A 173 -8.27 -1.93 16.01
C SER A 173 -8.72 -2.36 14.62
N LEU A 174 -7.95 -3.26 13.99
CA LEU A 174 -8.22 -3.75 12.64
C LEU A 174 -9.12 -4.99 12.66
N TYR A 175 -10.12 -5.01 11.77
CA TYR A 175 -11.05 -6.12 11.58
C TYR A 175 -11.22 -6.45 10.09
N ALA A 176 -11.92 -7.56 9.80
CA ALA A 176 -12.28 -8.05 8.47
C ALA A 176 -11.15 -8.61 7.59
N ILE A 177 -9.90 -8.60 8.08
CA ILE A 177 -8.77 -9.21 7.41
C ILE A 177 -8.41 -10.56 8.06
N ASN A 178 -8.24 -11.61 7.25
CA ASN A 178 -7.73 -12.89 7.71
C ASN A 178 -6.21 -12.77 7.89
N LEU A 179 -5.77 -12.54 9.12
CA LEU A 179 -4.36 -12.49 9.45
C LEU A 179 -3.79 -13.91 9.47
N ASN A 180 -2.79 -14.17 8.62
CA ASN A 180 -2.00 -15.41 8.60
C ASN A 180 -2.81 -16.70 8.37
N ALA A 181 -3.99 -16.61 7.74
CA ALA A 181 -4.82 -17.77 7.41
C ALA A 181 -5.34 -17.68 5.96
N ASP A 182 -4.83 -18.57 5.12
CA ASP A 182 -5.30 -18.75 3.75
C ASP A 182 -6.55 -19.66 3.78
N LEU A 183 -7.74 -19.05 3.71
CA LEU A 183 -9.02 -19.74 3.63
C LEU A 183 -9.55 -19.74 2.18
N TYR A 184 -10.72 -20.33 1.98
CA TYR A 184 -11.36 -20.45 0.65
C TYR A 184 -11.67 -19.12 -0.05
N GLY A 185 -11.67 -17.99 0.68
CA GLY A 185 -11.96 -16.68 0.14
C GLY A 185 -10.87 -15.66 0.47
N SER A 186 -10.61 -14.76 -0.49
CA SER A 186 -9.72 -13.62 -0.31
C SER A 186 -10.52 -12.33 -0.36
N HIS A 187 -10.55 -11.61 0.77
CA HIS A 187 -11.17 -10.30 0.89
C HIS A 187 -10.13 -9.32 1.42
N PRO A 188 -9.37 -8.64 0.54
CA PRO A 188 -8.33 -7.68 0.91
C PRO A 188 -8.93 -6.33 1.35
N VAL A 189 -9.83 -6.40 2.33
CA VAL A 189 -10.50 -5.27 2.97
C VAL A 189 -10.22 -5.33 4.45
N TYR A 190 -9.99 -4.18 5.07
CA TYR A 190 -10.00 -4.06 6.51
C TYR A 190 -10.85 -2.87 6.94
N MET A 191 -11.38 -2.98 8.15
CA MET A 191 -12.01 -1.88 8.86
C MET A 191 -11.13 -1.52 10.06
N ASP A 192 -10.80 -0.25 10.21
CA ASP A 192 -10.05 0.26 11.34
C ASP A 192 -10.99 1.09 12.23
N LEU A 193 -11.11 0.66 13.47
CA LEU A 193 -11.84 1.31 14.55
C LEU A 193 -10.85 2.05 15.46
N ARG A 194 -11.11 3.33 15.66
CA ARG A 194 -10.32 4.21 16.52
C ARG A 194 -11.20 4.88 17.55
N ASN A 195 -10.62 5.20 18.70
CA ASN A 195 -11.32 5.89 19.77
C ASN A 195 -10.65 7.21 20.06
N GLU A 196 -11.29 8.30 19.63
CA GLU A 196 -10.79 9.65 19.82
C GLU A 196 -11.70 10.39 20.80
N GLY A 197 -11.20 10.72 21.99
CA GLY A 197 -11.94 11.49 22.99
C GLY A 197 -13.26 10.85 23.45
N GLY A 198 -13.35 9.51 23.44
CA GLY A 198 -14.56 8.78 23.82
C GLY A 198 -15.58 8.59 22.68
N LYS A 199 -15.29 9.09 21.48
CA LYS A 199 -16.09 8.81 20.27
C LYS A 199 -15.38 7.76 19.43
N SER A 200 -16.12 6.71 19.08
CA SER A 200 -15.62 5.68 18.17
C SER A 200 -15.79 6.12 16.72
N TYR A 201 -14.69 6.14 16.00
CA TYR A 201 -14.64 6.40 14.58
C TYR A 201 -14.18 5.15 13.85
N ALA A 202 -14.80 4.86 12.71
CA ALA A 202 -14.42 3.75 11.86
C ALA A 202 -14.16 4.24 10.44
N HIS A 203 -13.21 3.63 9.75
CA HIS A 203 -13.02 3.78 8.32
C HIS A 203 -12.71 2.43 7.69
N GLY A 204 -12.87 2.34 6.37
CA GLY A 204 -12.59 1.12 5.62
C GLY A 204 -11.57 1.38 4.54
N VAL A 205 -10.70 0.39 4.30
CA VAL A 205 -9.77 0.42 3.16
C VAL A 205 -9.88 -0.91 2.43
N LEU A 206 -10.09 -0.83 1.13
CA LEU A 206 -10.12 -1.96 0.22
C LEU A 206 -8.95 -1.84 -0.75
N LEU A 207 -8.17 -2.91 -0.89
CA LEU A 207 -7.22 -3.07 -1.98
C LEU A 207 -7.83 -3.97 -3.04
N LEU A 208 -8.24 -3.41 -4.16
CA LEU A 208 -8.87 -4.16 -5.24
C LEU A 208 -7.82 -4.85 -6.10
N ASN A 209 -7.30 -5.97 -5.61
CA ASN A 209 -6.33 -6.81 -6.30
C ASN A 209 -6.67 -8.30 -6.07
N ASN A 210 -6.60 -9.12 -7.12
CA ASN A 210 -6.91 -10.55 -7.10
C ASN A 210 -5.65 -11.45 -7.14
N ASN A 211 -4.47 -10.85 -7.17
CA ASN A 211 -3.21 -11.58 -7.06
C ASN A 211 -3.01 -12.03 -5.61
N ARG A 212 -2.23 -13.10 -5.42
CA ARG A 212 -1.87 -13.57 -4.09
C ARG A 212 -1.14 -12.45 -3.33
N MET A 213 -1.52 -12.27 -2.08
CA MET A 213 -0.95 -11.26 -1.22
C MET A 213 -0.80 -11.76 0.20
N ASP A 214 0.26 -11.30 0.85
CA ASP A 214 0.48 -11.48 2.27
C ASP A 214 0.35 -10.12 2.96
N VAL A 215 -0.40 -10.08 4.06
CA VAL A 215 -0.59 -8.85 4.84
C VAL A 215 0.03 -9.03 6.21
N PHE A 216 1.10 -8.28 6.45
CA PHE A 216 1.84 -8.32 7.71
C PHE A 216 1.35 -7.20 8.62
N TYR A 217 0.68 -7.58 9.70
CA TYR A 217 0.36 -6.69 10.79
C TYR A 217 1.48 -6.70 11.83
N ARG A 218 2.05 -5.52 12.09
CA ARG A 218 3.00 -5.25 13.17
C ARG A 218 2.39 -4.18 14.07
N GLU A 219 2.88 -4.04 15.29
CA GLU A 219 2.30 -3.16 16.32
C GLU A 219 1.92 -1.75 15.85
N ASN A 220 2.71 -1.15 14.95
CA ASN A 220 2.49 0.22 14.46
C ASN A 220 2.42 0.32 12.93
N SER A 221 2.32 -0.80 12.20
CA SER A 221 2.31 -0.76 10.74
C SER A 221 1.66 -1.98 10.12
N LEU A 222 0.91 -1.77 9.03
CA LEU A 222 0.34 -2.83 8.19
C LEU A 222 1.03 -2.80 6.84
N THR A 223 1.62 -3.92 6.42
CA THR A 223 2.36 -4.03 5.15
C THR A 223 1.70 -5.04 4.23
N TYR A 224 1.38 -4.60 3.01
CA TYR A 224 0.91 -5.44 1.92
C TYR A 224 2.08 -5.85 1.06
N LYS A 225 2.21 -7.16 0.81
CA LYS A 225 3.12 -7.73 -0.19
C LYS A 225 2.30 -8.51 -1.20
N VAL A 226 2.27 -8.05 -2.44
CA VAL A 226 1.43 -8.63 -3.50
C VAL A 226 2.32 -9.12 -4.65
N ILE A 227 2.03 -10.30 -5.20
CA ILE A 227 2.86 -10.90 -6.26
C ILE A 227 2.46 -10.45 -7.68
N GLY A 228 2.00 -9.21 -7.85
CA GLY A 228 1.66 -8.61 -9.14
C GLY A 228 0.32 -7.87 -9.17
N GLY A 229 -0.13 -7.54 -10.38
CA GLY A 229 -1.31 -6.70 -10.58
C GLY A 229 -0.94 -5.22 -10.40
N LEU A 230 -1.73 -4.50 -9.62
CA LEU A 230 -1.59 -3.06 -9.41
C LEU A 230 -2.06 -2.66 -8.00
N PHE A 231 -1.87 -1.39 -7.64
CA PHE A 231 -2.48 -0.85 -6.44
C PHE A 231 -3.73 -0.04 -6.79
N ASP A 232 -4.91 -0.60 -6.56
CA ASP A 232 -6.20 0.09 -6.69
C ASP A 232 -6.86 0.13 -5.31
N PHE A 233 -6.58 1.18 -4.56
CA PHE A 233 -7.10 1.41 -3.22
C PHE A 233 -8.40 2.22 -3.25
N TYR A 234 -9.35 1.81 -2.42
CA TYR A 234 -10.56 2.56 -2.13
C TYR A 234 -10.61 2.84 -0.63
N PHE A 235 -10.73 4.11 -0.29
CA PHE A 235 -10.87 4.58 1.08
C PHE A 235 -12.31 4.99 1.33
N PHE A 236 -12.91 4.45 2.38
CA PHE A 236 -14.27 4.73 2.83
C PHE A 236 -14.20 5.56 4.10
N SER A 237 -14.79 6.75 4.08
CA SER A 237 -14.59 7.76 5.14
C SER A 237 -15.22 7.37 6.48
N GLY A 238 -16.28 6.57 6.53
CA GLY A 238 -17.05 6.35 7.76
C GLY A 238 -18.08 7.45 8.01
N PRO A 239 -18.49 7.79 9.25
CA PRO A 239 -17.71 7.69 10.49
C PRO A 239 -18.03 6.47 11.38
N SER A 240 -19.15 5.77 11.18
CA SER A 240 -19.52 4.58 11.97
C SER A 240 -19.20 3.28 11.23
N PRO A 241 -19.02 2.14 11.93
CA PRO A 241 -18.80 0.83 11.29
C PRO A 241 -19.90 0.48 10.29
N LEU A 242 -21.15 0.81 10.62
CA LEU A 242 -22.29 0.59 9.73
C LEU A 242 -22.22 1.48 8.47
N SER A 243 -21.80 2.74 8.62
CA SER A 243 -21.60 3.64 7.47
C SER A 243 -20.53 3.10 6.52
N VAL A 244 -19.41 2.62 7.06
CA VAL A 244 -18.33 2.00 6.28
C VAL A 244 -18.84 0.78 5.50
N LEU A 245 -19.60 -0.11 6.15
CA LEU A 245 -20.17 -1.29 5.49
C LEU A 245 -21.17 -0.91 4.40
N ASN A 246 -22.02 0.10 4.64
CA ASN A 246 -22.96 0.59 3.62
C ASN A 246 -22.21 1.18 2.41
N GLN A 247 -21.16 1.97 2.63
CA GLN A 247 -20.31 2.51 1.56
C GLN A 247 -19.60 1.40 0.78
N TYR A 248 -19.04 0.42 1.48
CA TYR A 248 -18.36 -0.73 0.87
C TYR A 248 -19.32 -1.59 0.04
N THR A 249 -20.45 -2.01 0.61
CA THR A 249 -21.46 -2.84 -0.09
C THR A 249 -22.17 -2.07 -1.20
N SER A 250 -22.28 -0.74 -1.11
CA SER A 250 -22.75 0.06 -2.25
C SER A 250 -21.79 0.02 -3.44
N PHE A 251 -20.49 -0.22 -3.19
CA PHE A 251 -19.46 -0.29 -4.22
C PHE A 251 -19.32 -1.71 -4.80
N ILE A 252 -19.19 -2.74 -3.95
CA ILE A 252 -19.00 -4.13 -4.40
C ILE A 252 -20.30 -4.87 -4.77
N SER A 253 -21.45 -4.23 -4.61
CA SER A 253 -22.83 -4.75 -4.66
C SER A 253 -23.41 -5.16 -3.31
N ARG A 254 -24.72 -4.93 -3.16
CA ARG A 254 -25.45 -5.24 -1.93
C ARG A 254 -25.69 -6.75 -1.81
N PRO A 255 -25.71 -7.30 -0.57
CA PRO A 255 -26.04 -8.70 -0.36
C PRO A 255 -27.39 -9.09 -0.96
N ALA A 256 -27.47 -10.31 -1.50
CA ALA A 256 -28.72 -10.84 -2.03
C ALA A 256 -29.73 -11.08 -0.90
N PRO A 257 -31.03 -10.78 -1.12
CA PRO A 257 -32.07 -11.11 -0.14
C PRO A 257 -32.24 -12.63 -0.03
N MET A 258 -32.52 -13.11 1.17
CA MET A 258 -32.90 -14.51 1.40
C MET A 258 -34.41 -14.68 1.25
N LEU A 259 -34.84 -15.84 0.77
CA LEU A 259 -36.25 -16.23 0.76
C LEU A 259 -36.70 -16.54 2.19
N TYR A 260 -37.92 -16.13 2.52
CA TYR A 260 -38.55 -16.36 3.83
C TYR A 260 -39.24 -17.72 3.90
#